data_AF-A0A351MDH2-F1
#
_entry.id   AF-A0A351MDH2-F1
#
_cell.length_a   1.000
_cell.length_b   1.000
_cell.length_c   1.000
_cell.angle_alpha   90.00
_cell.angle_beta   90.00
_cell.angle_gamma   90.00
#
_symmetry.space_group_name_H-M   'P 1'
#
loop_
_entity.id
_entity.type
_entity.pdbx_description
1 polymer ?
#
loop_
_entity_poly.entity_id
_entity_poly.type
_entity_poly.pdbx_seq_one_letter_code
_entity_poly.pdbx_strand_id
1 'polypeptide(L)'
;METALVSTAPAPLPRTTAPCAPRGFTLVELMITLTIAGVLLMIGVPAMDRLIRSNRLTTEANQFISALHTARAEAARLRGPVTLRPLGAGAALGGAAPDAGWDSPGGYAIVAEPRPFQDLNRDGDFLDPGEMSPVNPAILRSFPALSRATLVRQQDADNLMVTFAPNGMLQTRAMQIRMCDEGSPECRQITVSPAGRVTVVRVAYSGG
;
A
#
# COMPACT_ATOMS: atom_id res chain seq x y z
N MET A 1 -79.48 -36.97 64.33
CA MET A 1 -79.82 -35.55 64.10
C MET A 1 -78.52 -34.78 64.17
N GLU A 2 -77.73 -34.83 63.11
CA GLU A 2 -76.46 -34.08 63.02
C GLU A 2 -76.20 -33.81 61.54
N THR A 3 -76.31 -32.54 61.18
CA THR A 3 -76.21 -31.98 59.82
C THR A 3 -74.76 -31.61 59.53
N ALA A 4 -74.09 -32.37 58.68
CA ALA A 4 -72.79 -31.99 58.12
C ALA A 4 -73.01 -31.14 56.85
N LEU A 5 -72.80 -29.82 56.97
CA LEU A 5 -72.67 -28.88 55.86
C LEU A 5 -71.34 -29.16 55.14
N VAL A 6 -71.40 -29.81 53.97
CA VAL A 6 -70.25 -29.89 53.06
C VAL A 6 -70.07 -28.52 52.41
N SER A 7 -69.07 -27.79 52.88
CA SER A 7 -68.58 -26.54 52.32
C SER A 7 -67.88 -26.84 50.99
N THR A 8 -68.54 -26.54 49.86
CA THR A 8 -67.91 -26.53 48.54
C THR A 8 -67.30 -25.15 48.30
N ALA A 9 -65.97 -25.07 48.36
CA ALA A 9 -65.25 -23.88 47.94
C ALA A 9 -65.47 -23.67 46.41
N PRO A 10 -65.73 -22.43 45.96
CA PRO A 10 -65.88 -22.15 44.53
C PRO A 10 -64.55 -22.33 43.79
N ALA A 11 -64.63 -22.85 42.56
CA ALA A 11 -63.49 -23.07 41.67
C ALA A 11 -62.66 -21.77 41.46
N PRO A 12 -61.31 -21.86 41.37
CA PRO A 12 -60.47 -20.70 41.12
C PRO A 12 -60.68 -20.17 39.69
N LEU A 13 -60.80 -18.84 39.56
CA LEU A 13 -60.95 -18.17 38.27
C LEU A 13 -59.71 -18.37 37.38
N PRO A 14 -59.89 -18.54 36.06
CA PRO A 14 -58.76 -18.60 35.12
C PRO A 14 -58.02 -17.26 35.09
N ARG A 15 -56.72 -17.28 35.41
CA ARG A 15 -55.84 -16.11 35.22
C ARG A 15 -55.42 -16.06 33.76
N THR A 16 -56.14 -15.29 32.95
CA THR A 16 -55.73 -14.99 31.58
C THR A 16 -54.51 -14.07 31.63
N THR A 17 -53.31 -14.61 31.39
CA THR A 17 -52.12 -13.80 31.14
C THR A 17 -52.33 -13.07 29.80
N ALA A 18 -52.64 -11.78 29.85
CA ALA A 18 -52.75 -10.97 28.66
C ALA A 18 -51.40 -10.95 27.91
N PRO A 19 -51.37 -11.23 26.60
CA PRO A 19 -50.14 -11.09 25.82
C PRO A 19 -49.72 -9.62 25.82
N CYS A 20 -48.49 -9.35 26.24
CA CYS A 20 -47.87 -8.04 26.10
C CYS A 20 -47.75 -7.74 24.61
N ALA A 21 -48.59 -6.84 24.09
CA ALA A 21 -48.52 -6.41 22.71
C ALA A 21 -47.13 -5.79 22.44
N PRO A 22 -46.48 -6.11 21.30
CA PRO A 22 -45.20 -5.49 20.97
C PRO A 22 -45.37 -3.97 20.89
N ARG A 23 -44.60 -3.23 21.69
CA ARG A 23 -44.56 -1.77 21.63
C ARG A 23 -43.93 -1.37 20.30
N GLY A 24 -44.73 -0.77 19.42
CA GLY A 24 -44.24 -0.18 18.17
C GLY A 24 -43.53 1.15 18.42
N PHE A 25 -42.61 1.52 17.51
CA PHE A 25 -41.96 2.83 17.51
C PHE A 25 -42.98 3.92 17.14
N THR A 26 -42.90 5.07 17.81
CA THR A 26 -43.72 6.23 17.41
C THR A 26 -43.13 6.91 16.17
N LEU A 27 -43.98 7.60 15.39
CA LEU A 27 -43.51 8.36 14.21
C LEU A 27 -42.43 9.37 14.61
N VAL A 28 -42.61 10.04 15.75
CA VAL A 28 -41.66 11.03 16.28
C VAL A 28 -40.32 10.38 16.64
N GLU A 29 -40.32 9.17 17.20
CA GLU A 29 -39.09 8.44 17.55
C GLU A 29 -38.31 8.03 16.31
N LEU A 30 -38.99 7.55 15.26
CA LEU A 30 -38.35 7.30 13.97
C LEU A 30 -37.76 8.58 13.36
N MET A 31 -38.46 9.70 13.45
CA MET A 31 -37.93 10.98 12.95
C MET A 31 -36.66 11.39 13.70
N ILE A 32 -36.66 11.37 15.03
CA ILE A 32 -35.49 11.76 15.83
C ILE A 32 -34.30 10.84 15.53
N THR A 33 -34.51 9.51 15.48
CA THR A 33 -33.44 8.56 15.18
C THR A 33 -32.83 8.78 13.80
N LEU A 34 -33.64 8.98 12.76
CA LEU A 34 -33.16 9.30 11.42
C LEU A 34 -32.41 10.63 11.37
N THR A 35 -32.87 11.62 12.14
CA THR A 35 -32.22 12.93 12.23
C THR A 35 -30.82 12.80 12.82
N ILE A 36 -30.70 12.08 13.95
CA ILE A 36 -29.40 11.81 14.60
C ILE A 36 -28.50 10.98 13.68
N ALA A 37 -29.03 9.93 13.05
CA ALA A 37 -28.29 9.09 12.11
C ALA A 37 -27.75 9.91 10.93
N GLY A 38 -28.55 10.83 10.37
CA GLY A 38 -28.13 11.73 9.30
C GLY A 38 -26.96 12.63 9.70
N VAL A 39 -27.02 13.25 10.89
CA VAL A 39 -25.94 14.09 11.42
C VAL A 39 -24.64 13.27 11.60
N LEU A 40 -24.75 12.06 12.13
CA LEU A 40 -23.59 11.17 12.32
C LEU A 40 -22.96 10.77 10.98
N LEU A 41 -23.76 10.46 9.97
CA LEU A 41 -23.26 10.10 8.64
C LEU A 41 -22.54 11.26 7.95
N MET A 42 -23.03 12.49 8.09
CA MET A 42 -22.38 13.68 7.51
C MET A 42 -20.94 13.87 8.03
N ILE A 43 -20.64 13.47 9.25
CA ILE A 43 -19.30 13.59 9.85
C ILE A 43 -18.51 12.28 9.67
N GLY A 44 -19.17 11.13 9.84
CA GLY A 44 -18.55 9.82 9.84
C GLY A 44 -18.05 9.36 8.46
N VAL A 45 -18.84 9.57 7.40
CA VAL A 45 -18.47 9.17 6.03
C VAL A 45 -17.16 9.85 5.55
N PRO A 46 -17.02 11.19 5.60
CA PRO A 46 -15.77 11.83 5.15
C PRO A 46 -14.57 11.48 6.05
N ALA A 47 -14.77 11.25 7.35
CA ALA A 47 -13.70 10.82 8.25
C ALA A 47 -13.18 9.42 7.89
N MET A 48 -14.09 8.49 7.55
CA MET A 48 -13.74 7.14 7.12
C MET A 48 -12.98 7.16 5.78
N ASP A 49 -13.41 7.99 4.81
CA ASP A 49 -12.71 8.12 3.51
C ASP A 49 -11.26 8.58 3.70
N ARG A 50 -11.02 9.59 4.57
CA ARG A 50 -9.66 10.04 4.92
C ARG A 50 -8.81 8.94 5.55
N LEU A 51 -9.40 8.14 6.44
CA LEU A 51 -8.69 7.03 7.09
C LEU A 51 -8.28 5.96 6.07
N ILE A 52 -9.20 5.58 5.17
CA ILE A 52 -8.95 4.60 4.11
C ILE A 52 -7.82 5.07 3.20
N ARG A 53 -7.84 6.33 2.76
CA ARG A 53 -6.78 6.94 1.92
C ARG A 53 -5.41 6.94 2.61
N SER A 54 -5.36 7.34 3.87
CA SER A 54 -4.12 7.33 4.67
C SER A 54 -3.54 5.92 4.84
N ASN A 55 -4.40 4.93 5.07
CA ASN A 55 -4.00 3.52 5.15
C ASN A 55 -3.47 3.01 3.80
N ARG A 56 -4.12 3.38 2.70
CA ARG A 56 -3.66 3.05 1.34
C ARG A 56 -2.27 3.63 1.06
N LEU A 57 -2.08 4.93 1.27
CA LEU A 57 -0.79 5.60 1.09
C LEU A 57 0.32 4.94 1.93
N THR A 58 0.00 4.58 3.17
CA THR A 58 0.96 3.92 4.08
C THR A 58 1.31 2.52 3.57
N THR A 59 0.34 1.78 3.06
CA THR A 59 0.55 0.44 2.49
C THR A 59 1.43 0.51 1.24
N GLU A 60 1.14 1.43 0.32
CA GLU A 60 1.93 1.63 -0.91
C GLU A 60 3.36 2.07 -0.58
N ALA A 61 3.53 3.01 0.35
CA ALA A 61 4.85 3.44 0.81
C ALA A 61 5.65 2.28 1.43
N ASN A 62 5.02 1.44 2.26
CA ASN A 62 5.68 0.29 2.87
C ASN A 62 6.06 -0.78 1.83
N GLN A 63 5.23 -1.02 0.82
CA GLN A 63 5.55 -1.92 -0.29
C GLN A 63 6.77 -1.42 -1.07
N PHE A 64 6.82 -0.11 -1.36
CA PHE A 64 7.94 0.51 -2.03
C PHE A 64 9.24 0.45 -1.21
N ILE A 65 9.18 0.73 0.09
CA ILE A 65 10.31 0.59 1.02
C ILE A 65 10.81 -0.87 1.06
N SER A 66 9.90 -1.84 1.08
CA SER A 66 10.25 -3.26 1.00
C SER A 66 10.96 -3.61 -0.32
N ALA A 67 10.54 -3.03 -1.45
CA ALA A 67 11.21 -3.19 -2.73
C ALA A 67 12.62 -2.58 -2.72
N LEU A 68 12.82 -1.41 -2.12
CA LEU A 68 14.14 -0.81 -1.93
C LEU A 68 15.08 -1.68 -1.08
N HIS A 69 14.58 -2.23 0.03
CA HIS A 69 15.36 -3.14 0.86
C HIS A 69 15.72 -4.42 0.12
N THR A 70 14.78 -4.95 -0.67
CA THR A 70 15.01 -6.12 -1.52
C THR A 70 16.09 -5.82 -2.57
N ALA A 71 16.00 -4.69 -3.26
CA ALA A 71 17.01 -4.28 -4.26
C ALA A 71 18.41 -4.16 -3.64
N ARG A 72 18.51 -3.55 -2.46
CA ARG A 72 19.76 -3.45 -1.71
C ARG A 72 20.32 -4.82 -1.32
N ALA A 73 19.46 -5.73 -0.86
CA ALA A 73 19.87 -7.09 -0.48
C ALA A 73 20.31 -7.90 -1.71
N GLU A 74 19.61 -7.76 -2.84
CA GLU A 74 19.98 -8.41 -4.09
C GLU A 74 21.30 -7.87 -4.66
N ALA A 75 21.59 -6.58 -4.52
CA ALA A 75 22.89 -6.01 -4.89
C ALA A 75 24.04 -6.67 -4.13
N ALA A 76 23.87 -6.84 -2.82
CA ALA A 76 24.84 -7.52 -1.96
C ALA A 76 24.96 -9.01 -2.30
N ARG A 77 23.84 -9.69 -2.54
CA ARG A 77 23.79 -11.12 -2.89
C ARG A 77 24.46 -11.42 -4.22
N LEU A 78 24.19 -10.61 -5.25
CA LEU A 78 24.73 -10.80 -6.60
C LEU A 78 26.15 -10.25 -6.76
N ARG A 79 26.66 -9.53 -5.76
CA ARG A 79 27.94 -8.79 -5.82
C ARG A 79 28.03 -7.87 -7.04
N GLY A 80 26.89 -7.36 -7.49
CA GLY A 80 26.77 -6.47 -8.65
C GLY A 80 25.79 -5.33 -8.38
N PRO A 81 25.84 -4.26 -9.19
CA PRO A 81 24.86 -3.18 -9.09
C PRO A 81 23.46 -3.70 -9.43
N VAL A 82 22.48 -3.30 -8.63
CA VAL A 82 21.06 -3.62 -8.84
C VAL A 82 20.28 -2.32 -8.81
N THR A 83 19.43 -2.14 -9.82
CA THR A 83 18.64 -0.92 -10.03
C THR A 83 17.17 -1.20 -9.79
N LEU A 84 16.53 -0.39 -8.97
CA LEU A 84 15.08 -0.26 -8.91
C LEU A 84 14.66 0.84 -9.90
N ARG A 85 13.78 0.52 -10.83
CA ARG A 85 13.32 1.49 -11.84
C ARG A 85 11.85 1.29 -12.23
N PRO A 86 11.16 2.35 -12.65
CA PRO A 86 9.85 2.24 -13.27
C PRO A 86 9.93 1.58 -14.65
N LEU A 87 8.85 0.92 -15.02
CA LEU A 87 8.67 0.20 -16.28
C LEU A 87 7.61 0.90 -17.14
N GLY A 88 7.90 1.09 -18.42
CA GLY A 88 6.90 1.58 -19.36
C GLY A 88 5.78 0.58 -19.62
N ALA A 89 4.67 1.05 -20.20
CA ALA A 89 3.63 0.15 -20.69
C ALA A 89 4.23 -0.86 -21.69
N GLY A 90 4.13 -2.16 -21.41
CA GLY A 90 4.65 -3.20 -22.30
C GLY A 90 6.17 -3.42 -22.24
N ALA A 91 6.86 -2.95 -21.21
CA ALA A 91 8.29 -3.21 -21.02
C ALA A 91 8.57 -4.69 -20.69
N ALA A 92 8.60 -5.54 -21.71
CA ALA A 92 8.86 -6.98 -21.59
C ALA A 92 10.34 -7.32 -21.33
N LEU A 93 11.25 -6.40 -21.64
CA LEU A 93 12.71 -6.60 -21.56
C LEU A 93 13.37 -5.83 -20.40
N GLY A 94 12.56 -5.41 -19.43
CA GLY A 94 13.02 -4.66 -18.28
C GLY A 94 13.39 -3.21 -18.57
N GLY A 95 13.58 -2.80 -19.82
CA GLY A 95 13.97 -1.44 -20.21
C GLY A 95 13.16 -0.34 -19.50
N ALA A 96 13.87 0.63 -18.93
CA ALA A 96 13.26 1.86 -18.41
C ALA A 96 12.69 2.60 -19.61
N ALA A 97 11.40 2.97 -19.57
CA ALA A 97 10.92 3.93 -20.55
C ALA A 97 11.36 5.34 -20.11
N PRO A 98 11.82 6.19 -21.04
CA PRO A 98 12.36 7.51 -20.74
C PRO A 98 11.34 8.44 -20.05
N ASP A 99 10.06 8.11 -20.13
CA ASP A 99 8.91 8.81 -19.56
C ASP A 99 8.16 8.01 -18.48
N ALA A 100 8.63 6.81 -18.11
CA ALA A 100 7.95 6.01 -17.10
C ALA A 100 8.18 6.58 -15.70
N GLY A 101 7.12 7.07 -15.06
CA GLY A 101 7.06 7.36 -13.63
C GLY A 101 6.83 6.10 -12.79
N TRP A 102 6.93 6.21 -11.47
CA TRP A 102 6.61 5.11 -10.54
C TRP A 102 5.12 4.70 -10.54
N ASP A 103 4.27 5.58 -11.06
CA ASP A 103 2.84 5.44 -11.32
C ASP A 103 2.54 4.94 -12.75
N SER A 104 3.58 4.65 -13.55
CA SER A 104 3.41 4.12 -14.90
C SER A 104 2.68 2.76 -14.85
N PRO A 105 1.82 2.46 -15.85
CA PRO A 105 1.04 1.23 -15.86
C PRO A 105 1.90 -0.05 -15.96
N GLY A 106 3.16 0.07 -16.39
CA GLY A 106 4.11 -1.05 -16.41
C GLY A 106 4.63 -1.44 -15.03
N GLY A 107 4.38 -0.61 -14.00
CA GLY A 107 4.86 -0.84 -12.65
C GLY A 107 6.33 -0.50 -12.50
N TYR A 108 7.00 -1.19 -11.59
CA TYR A 108 8.43 -1.03 -11.37
C TYR A 108 9.09 -2.37 -11.12
N ALA A 109 10.38 -2.46 -11.39
CA ALA A 109 11.13 -3.69 -11.24
C ALA A 109 12.50 -3.46 -10.62
N ILE A 110 12.95 -4.51 -9.93
CA ILE A 110 14.32 -4.69 -9.50
C ILE A 110 15.03 -5.42 -10.64
N VAL A 111 16.04 -4.77 -11.19
CA VAL A 111 16.83 -5.31 -12.30
C VAL A 111 18.30 -5.41 -11.89
N ALA A 112 18.94 -6.52 -12.24
CA ALA A 112 20.39 -6.62 -12.19
C ALA A 112 20.95 -6.03 -13.49
N GLU A 113 21.87 -5.08 -13.36
CA GLU A 113 22.56 -4.55 -14.54
C GLU A 113 23.42 -5.65 -15.17
N PRO A 114 23.59 -5.64 -16.51
CA PRO A 114 24.57 -6.46 -17.18
C PRO A 114 25.93 -6.34 -16.49
N ARG A 115 26.60 -7.46 -16.26
CA ARG A 115 27.98 -7.39 -15.77
C ARG A 115 28.86 -6.92 -16.93
N PRO A 116 29.94 -6.17 -16.68
CA PRO A 116 30.94 -5.98 -17.73
C PRO A 116 31.45 -7.35 -18.20
N PHE A 117 31.81 -7.46 -19.48
CA PHE A 117 32.48 -8.65 -20.02
C PHE A 117 33.67 -8.97 -19.12
N GLN A 118 33.67 -10.17 -18.55
CA GLN A 118 34.75 -10.66 -17.69
C GLN A 118 35.40 -11.82 -18.43
N ASP A 119 36.64 -11.59 -18.83
CA ASP A 119 37.57 -12.63 -19.27
C ASP A 119 37.95 -13.45 -18.02
N LEU A 120 37.19 -14.52 -17.80
CA LEU A 120 37.19 -15.34 -16.59
C LEU A 120 38.31 -16.38 -16.66
N ASN A 121 38.59 -16.85 -17.88
CA ASN A 121 39.62 -17.85 -18.17
C ASN A 121 40.98 -17.22 -18.58
N ARG A 122 41.01 -15.90 -18.87
CA ARG A 122 42.18 -15.10 -19.26
C ARG A 122 42.79 -15.45 -20.62
N ASP A 123 41.98 -15.84 -21.59
CA ASP A 123 42.45 -16.19 -22.93
C ASP A 123 42.32 -15.06 -23.97
N GLY A 124 41.70 -13.93 -23.58
CA GLY A 124 41.52 -12.76 -24.43
C GLY A 124 40.35 -12.85 -25.41
N ASP A 125 39.54 -13.91 -25.34
CA ASP A 125 38.20 -13.95 -25.88
C ASP A 125 37.17 -13.53 -24.81
N PHE A 126 35.97 -13.12 -25.23
CA PHE A 126 34.88 -12.70 -24.32
C PHE A 126 33.54 -13.33 -24.74
N LEU A 127 33.58 -14.29 -25.66
CA LEU A 127 32.39 -14.91 -26.26
C LEU A 127 32.11 -16.29 -25.67
N ASP A 128 32.89 -16.69 -24.68
CA ASP A 128 32.74 -17.92 -23.95
C ASP A 128 31.42 -18.00 -23.15
N PRO A 129 30.81 -19.21 -23.08
CA PRO A 129 29.70 -19.47 -22.17
C PRO A 129 30.08 -19.22 -20.70
N GLY A 130 29.66 -18.06 -20.17
CA GLY A 130 29.97 -17.61 -18.81
C GLY A 130 30.67 -16.25 -18.76
N GLU A 131 31.28 -15.85 -19.88
CA GLU A 131 31.94 -14.55 -20.07
C GLU A 131 31.06 -13.57 -20.85
N MET A 132 30.22 -14.11 -21.73
CA MET A 132 29.14 -13.35 -22.37
C MET A 132 28.16 -12.80 -21.32
N SER A 133 28.21 -11.48 -21.07
CA SER A 133 27.18 -10.84 -20.26
C SER A 133 25.89 -10.71 -21.07
N PRO A 134 24.71 -10.93 -20.46
CA PRO A 134 23.43 -10.61 -21.07
C PRO A 134 23.42 -9.16 -21.56
N VAL A 135 23.03 -8.94 -22.82
CA VAL A 135 22.87 -7.59 -23.39
C VAL A 135 21.78 -6.81 -22.64
N ASN A 136 20.78 -7.53 -22.14
CA ASN A 136 19.66 -6.96 -21.41
C ASN A 136 19.80 -7.17 -19.90
N PRO A 137 19.44 -6.17 -19.07
CA PRO A 137 19.36 -6.32 -17.63
C PRO A 137 18.36 -7.41 -17.25
N ALA A 138 18.73 -8.24 -16.28
CA ALA A 138 17.87 -9.32 -15.81
C ALA A 138 16.84 -8.78 -14.81
N ILE A 139 15.54 -9.00 -15.07
CA ILE A 139 14.49 -8.68 -14.10
C ILE A 139 14.54 -9.71 -12.98
N LEU A 140 14.87 -9.27 -11.77
CA LEU A 140 14.88 -10.12 -10.58
C LEU A 140 13.47 -10.22 -9.97
N ARG A 141 12.75 -9.09 -9.94
CA ARG A 141 11.40 -9.00 -9.40
C ARG A 141 10.65 -7.82 -9.98
N SER A 142 9.38 -8.01 -10.31
CA SER A 142 8.47 -6.94 -10.72
C SER A 142 7.40 -6.67 -9.67
N PHE A 143 6.90 -5.45 -9.67
CA PHE A 143 5.86 -4.94 -8.79
C PHE A 143 4.81 -4.21 -9.61
N PRO A 144 3.55 -4.20 -9.16
CA PRO A 144 2.51 -3.42 -9.81
C PRO A 144 2.81 -1.93 -9.73
N ALA A 145 2.18 -1.17 -10.63
CA ALA A 145 2.16 0.28 -10.58
C ALA A 145 1.68 0.78 -9.22
N LEU A 146 2.30 1.85 -8.73
CA LEU A 146 1.70 2.62 -7.65
C LEU A 146 0.35 3.17 -8.12
N SER A 147 -0.58 3.36 -7.19
CA SER A 147 -1.89 3.86 -7.59
C SER A 147 -1.77 5.23 -8.25
N ARG A 148 -2.56 5.48 -9.30
CA ARG A 148 -2.75 6.84 -9.83
C ARG A 148 -3.29 7.84 -8.81
N ALA A 149 -3.93 7.37 -7.73
CA ALA A 149 -4.33 8.22 -6.61
C ALA A 149 -3.12 8.69 -5.77
N THR A 150 -1.97 8.03 -5.92
CA THR A 150 -0.71 8.38 -5.28
C THR A 150 0.11 9.20 -6.25
N LEU A 151 0.06 10.52 -6.11
CA LEU A 151 0.97 11.43 -6.78
C LEU A 151 2.38 11.16 -6.27
N VAL A 152 3.26 10.71 -7.16
CA VAL A 152 4.69 10.55 -6.87
C VAL A 152 5.41 11.79 -7.38
N ARG A 153 5.71 12.72 -6.48
CA ARG A 153 6.57 13.87 -6.77
C ARG A 153 8.01 13.49 -6.41
N GLN A 154 8.87 13.44 -7.42
CA GLN A 154 10.31 13.30 -7.22
C GLN A 154 10.97 14.66 -7.39
N GLN A 155 11.87 15.00 -6.46
CA GLN A 155 12.55 16.31 -6.44
C GLN A 155 13.57 16.47 -7.58
N ASP A 156 13.98 15.36 -8.19
CA ASP A 156 14.86 15.30 -9.37
C ASP A 156 14.15 14.46 -10.43
N ALA A 157 13.41 15.13 -11.32
CA ALA A 157 12.55 14.49 -12.32
C ALA A 157 13.35 13.73 -13.39
N ASP A 158 14.66 14.01 -13.49
CA ASP A 158 15.54 13.46 -14.53
C ASP A 158 16.16 12.11 -14.13
N ASN A 159 16.05 11.67 -12.87
CA ASN A 159 16.65 10.41 -12.42
C ASN A 159 15.72 9.57 -11.54
N LEU A 160 14.82 8.83 -12.17
CA LEU A 160 13.89 7.91 -11.51
C LEU A 160 14.52 6.55 -11.13
N MET A 161 15.84 6.40 -11.24
CA MET A 161 16.53 5.13 -10.98
C MET A 161 17.16 5.12 -9.59
N VAL A 162 16.94 4.04 -8.84
CA VAL A 162 17.58 3.81 -7.53
C VAL A 162 18.53 2.65 -7.66
N THR A 163 19.83 2.92 -7.86
CA THR A 163 20.85 1.89 -8.04
C THR A 163 21.65 1.69 -6.77
N PHE A 164 21.67 0.46 -6.27
CA PHE A 164 22.48 0.03 -5.14
C PHE A 164 23.75 -0.67 -5.62
N ALA A 165 24.88 -0.29 -5.04
CA ALA A 165 26.15 -0.99 -5.17
C ALA A 165 26.18 -2.27 -4.31
N PRO A 166 27.11 -3.20 -4.57
CA PRO A 166 27.27 -4.43 -3.78
C PRO A 166 27.51 -4.22 -2.29
N ASN A 167 28.08 -3.07 -1.91
CA ASN A 167 28.30 -2.68 -0.51
C ASN A 167 27.06 -2.06 0.16
N GLY A 168 25.92 -2.01 -0.54
CA GLY A 168 24.67 -1.44 -0.08
C GLY A 168 24.61 0.09 -0.09
N MET A 169 25.64 0.77 -0.62
CA MET A 169 25.59 2.20 -0.88
C MET A 169 24.76 2.49 -2.13
N LEU A 170 24.23 3.70 -2.21
CA LEU A 170 23.54 4.20 -3.39
C LEU A 170 24.60 4.69 -4.41
N GLN A 171 24.53 4.19 -5.64
CA GLN A 171 25.35 4.71 -6.76
C GLN A 171 24.73 5.96 -7.37
N THR A 172 23.40 6.07 -7.33
CA THR A 172 22.70 7.29 -7.70
C THR A 172 22.81 8.35 -6.60
N ARG A 173 22.45 9.60 -6.91
CA ARG A 173 22.43 10.68 -5.92
C ARG A 173 21.38 10.41 -4.86
N ALA A 174 21.62 10.92 -3.65
CA ALA A 174 20.60 10.94 -2.60
C ALA A 174 19.32 11.57 -3.14
N MET A 175 18.18 10.93 -2.87
CA MET A 175 16.91 11.36 -3.41
C MET A 175 15.79 11.24 -2.40
N GLN A 176 14.75 12.04 -2.63
CA GLN A 176 13.53 12.06 -1.85
C GLN A 176 12.35 11.80 -2.78
N ILE A 177 11.58 10.78 -2.44
CA ILE A 177 10.38 10.37 -3.16
C ILE A 177 9.20 10.72 -2.26
N ARG A 178 8.32 11.60 -2.74
CA ARG A 178 7.13 12.01 -2.00
C ARG A 178 5.90 11.37 -2.61
N MET A 179 5.16 10.62 -1.81
CA MET A 179 3.90 9.98 -2.16
C MET A 179 2.75 10.72 -1.47
N CYS A 180 1.85 11.28 -2.27
CA CYS A 180 0.71 12.08 -1.81
C CYS A 180 -0.60 11.55 -2.40
N ASP A 181 -1.72 11.67 -1.68
CA ASP A 181 -3.07 11.52 -2.23
C ASP A 181 -3.75 12.88 -2.13
N GLU A 182 -4.46 13.28 -3.18
CA GLU A 182 -5.13 14.59 -3.29
C GLU A 182 -6.17 14.81 -2.17
N GLY A 183 -6.72 13.75 -1.60
CA GLY A 183 -7.64 13.80 -0.45
C GLY A 183 -6.97 13.73 0.94
N SER A 184 -5.65 13.57 1.01
CA SER A 184 -4.90 13.42 2.26
C SER A 184 -4.19 14.72 2.66
N PRO A 185 -4.31 15.18 3.92
CA PRO A 185 -3.58 16.36 4.39
C PRO A 185 -2.07 16.10 4.56
N GLU A 186 -1.65 14.84 4.56
CA GLU A 186 -0.26 14.42 4.73
C GLU A 186 0.20 13.54 3.57
N CYS A 187 1.47 13.69 3.21
CA CYS A 187 2.20 12.81 2.31
C CYS A 187 3.22 11.96 3.07
N ARG A 188 3.61 10.84 2.46
CA ARG A 188 4.75 10.03 2.88
C ARG A 188 5.97 10.44 2.08
N GLN A 189 7.01 10.94 2.75
CA GLN A 189 8.27 11.27 2.11
C GLN A 189 9.31 10.21 2.48
N ILE A 190 9.77 9.50 1.45
CA ILE A 190 10.79 8.45 1.55
C ILE A 190 12.11 9.07 1.12
N THR A 191 13.08 9.08 2.01
CA THR A 191 14.44 9.59 1.73
C THR A 191 15.40 8.43 1.70
N VAL A 192 16.17 8.32 0.61
CA VAL A 192 17.25 7.35 0.46
C VAL A 192 18.59 8.11 0.54
N SER A 193 19.35 7.81 1.59
CA SER A 193 20.69 8.40 1.77
C SER A 193 21.74 7.73 0.87
N PRO A 194 22.91 8.38 0.64
CA PRO A 194 24.02 7.76 -0.09
C PRO A 194 24.52 6.45 0.53
N ALA A 195 24.37 6.28 1.85
CA ALA A 195 24.67 5.03 2.55
C ALA A 195 23.62 3.92 2.33
N GLY A 196 22.62 4.17 1.49
CA GLY A 196 21.50 3.28 1.19
C GLY A 196 20.48 3.13 2.32
N ARG A 197 20.55 3.96 3.38
CA ARG A 197 19.53 3.97 4.44
C ARG A 197 18.25 4.57 3.88
N VAL A 198 17.15 3.84 4.01
CA VAL A 198 15.80 4.28 3.66
C VAL A 198 15.11 4.79 4.92
N THR A 199 14.53 5.99 4.86
CA THR A 199 13.78 6.60 5.97
C THR A 199 12.47 7.16 5.46
N VAL A 200 11.42 7.08 6.28
CA VAL A 200 10.10 7.62 5.95
C VAL A 200 9.72 8.69 6.97
N VAL A 201 9.25 9.83 6.48
CA VAL A 201 8.71 10.93 7.29
C VAL A 201 7.35 11.36 6.77
N ARG A 202 6.54 11.93 7.66
CA ARG A 202 5.29 12.62 7.32
C ARG A 202 5.61 14.04 6.94
N VAL A 203 5.03 14.51 5.83
CA VAL A 203 5.10 15.91 5.41
C VAL A 203 3.72 16.40 5.04
N ALA A 204 3.44 17.68 5.23
CA ALA A 204 2.15 18.26 4.83
C ALA A 204 1.98 18.17 3.31
N TYR A 205 0.74 17.97 2.86
CA TYR A 205 0.38 18.08 1.45
C TYR A 205 0.52 19.55 1.02
N SER A 206 1.60 19.86 0.30
CA SER A 206 1.76 21.14 -0.39
C SER A 206 1.23 20.96 -1.81
N GLY A 207 -0.05 21.26 -2.02
CA GLY A 207 -0.66 21.25 -3.35
C GLY A 207 0.10 22.20 -4.27
N GLY A 208 0.75 21.62 -5.27
CA GLY A 208 1.57 22.31 -6.26
C GLY A 208 2.09 21.29 -7.23
#